data_AF-A0A9W6XN24-F1
#
_entry.id   AF-A0A9W6XN24-F1
#
_cell.length_a   1.000
_cell.length_b   1.000
_cell.length_c   1.000
_cell.angle_alpha   90.00
_cell.angle_beta   90.00
_cell.angle_gamma   90.00
#
_symmetry.space_group_name_H-M   'P 1'
#
loop_
_entity.id
_entity.type
_entity.pdbx_description
1 polymer ?
#
loop_
_entity_poly.entity_id
_entity_poly.type
_entity_poly.pdbx_seq_one_letter_code
_entity_poly.pdbx_strand_id
1 'polypeptide(L)'
;MPLSRTSSSLIQKLRYYQTGYPSFHTSSTCKHSRSVLILLRGAYSNLKMDSHIEGDFTSRRLTTVPDGIFDNMPHLTFLHMGGIPNVTKLPSLSSLKSLRYLTLAVLDSLQELPSFDGLAAVSGLTIVNAPRVLTLPSLSPLVSLSSLGIRPKSAVCCNGFISGTCDLTLAQCLPVASDKFTLSCTDLRISNEDKKTIDSYGSTVCPNVASVDREATAPSKYTTDELCGGVPYKNCTLSGVQGICYNTRMMVINCETSSGFVDMRKLQIQRGVGEPCDPDVEAWLGCKS
;
A
#
# COMPACT_ATOMS: atom_id res chain seq x y z
N MET A 1 -43.72 -11.67 23.08
CA MET A 1 -43.26 -12.57 24.16
C MET A 1 -43.56 -14.01 23.75
N PRO A 2 -42.71 -15.02 24.06
CA PRO A 2 -41.26 -15.02 24.12
C PRO A 2 -40.60 -16.28 23.45
N LEU A 3 -39.31 -16.15 23.14
CA LEU A 3 -38.17 -17.10 23.26
C LEU A 3 -38.37 -18.63 23.04
N SER A 4 -37.53 -19.21 22.16
CA SER A 4 -36.60 -20.28 22.58
C SER A 4 -35.35 -20.37 21.69
N ARG A 5 -34.19 -20.25 22.35
CA ARG A 5 -32.84 -20.55 21.85
C ARG A 5 -32.71 -22.03 21.49
N THR A 6 -31.97 -22.35 20.42
CA THR A 6 -30.72 -23.15 20.46
C THR A 6 -30.23 -23.46 19.04
N SER A 7 -29.09 -22.88 18.65
CA SER A 7 -28.02 -23.61 17.96
C SER A 7 -26.72 -22.80 18.07
N SER A 8 -25.89 -23.23 19.01
CA SER A 8 -24.52 -22.77 19.19
C SER A 8 -23.64 -23.31 18.06
N SER A 9 -22.95 -22.41 17.35
CA SER A 9 -21.55 -22.52 16.90
C SER A 9 -21.34 -21.74 15.57
N LEU A 10 -20.15 -21.13 15.43
CA LEU A 10 -19.65 -20.33 14.30
C LEU A 10 -19.99 -18.83 14.22
N ILE A 11 -19.83 -18.09 15.32
CA ILE A 11 -19.56 -16.64 15.25
C ILE A 11 -18.53 -16.26 16.32
N GLN A 12 -17.24 -16.15 15.98
CA GLN A 12 -16.29 -15.20 16.59
C GLN A 12 -14.88 -15.29 16.00
N LYS A 13 -14.50 -14.24 15.27
CA LYS A 13 -13.20 -13.51 15.31
C LYS A 13 -13.04 -12.67 14.04
N LEU A 14 -13.91 -11.67 13.89
CA LEU A 14 -13.50 -10.42 13.28
C LEU A 14 -12.81 -9.64 14.41
N ARG A 15 -11.47 -9.74 14.51
CA ARG A 15 -10.74 -8.80 15.37
C ARG A 15 -10.75 -7.46 14.63
N TYR A 16 -11.60 -6.56 15.13
CA TYR A 16 -11.45 -5.13 14.96
C TYR A 16 -10.00 -4.77 15.34
N TYR A 17 -9.15 -4.42 14.37
CA TYR A 17 -7.92 -3.69 14.66
C TYR A 17 -8.27 -2.22 14.54
N GLN A 18 -8.51 -1.59 15.70
CA GLN A 18 -8.58 -0.13 15.81
C GLN A 18 -7.27 0.42 15.27
N THR A 19 -7.33 1.04 14.09
CA THR A 19 -6.25 1.91 13.63
C THR A 19 -6.15 3.05 14.63
N GLY A 20 -4.97 3.27 15.23
CA GLY A 20 -4.69 4.32 16.21
C GLY A 20 -4.86 5.74 15.66
N TYR A 21 -6.10 6.15 15.47
CA TYR A 21 -6.59 7.52 15.31
C TYR A 21 -7.98 7.55 15.97
N PRO A 22 -8.41 8.70 16.55
CA PRO A 22 -9.51 8.74 17.51
C PRO A 22 -10.82 8.17 16.94
N SER A 23 -11.48 7.38 17.78
CA SER A 23 -12.80 6.75 17.71
C SER A 23 -13.77 7.24 16.62
N PHE A 24 -13.96 6.53 15.50
CA PHE A 24 -15.12 6.78 14.61
C PHE A 24 -15.69 5.52 13.94
N HIS A 25 -17.03 5.49 13.89
CA HIS A 25 -17.88 4.42 13.36
C HIS A 25 -17.62 4.14 11.87
N THR A 26 -17.36 2.89 11.52
CA THR A 26 -17.27 2.41 10.14
C THR A 26 -18.65 2.06 9.60
N SER A 27 -19.03 2.61 8.44
CA SER A 27 -20.13 2.08 7.64
C SER A 27 -19.58 0.93 6.79
N SER A 28 -19.83 -0.30 7.24
CA SER A 28 -19.44 -1.51 6.52
C SER A 28 -20.36 -1.77 5.33
N THR A 29 -19.99 -1.30 4.14
CA THR A 29 -20.64 -1.71 2.88
C THR A 29 -19.62 -2.32 1.92
N CYS A 30 -19.14 -3.53 2.25
CA CYS A 30 -18.81 -4.56 1.26
C CYS A 30 -19.04 -5.94 1.91
N LYS A 31 -20.27 -6.46 1.80
CA LYS A 31 -20.71 -7.71 2.46
C LYS A 31 -20.28 -9.01 1.76
N HIS A 32 -19.43 -8.98 0.72
CA HIS A 32 -19.24 -10.15 -0.16
C HIS A 32 -17.81 -10.62 -0.45
N SER A 33 -16.77 -10.14 0.23
CA SER A 33 -15.45 -10.78 0.10
C SER A 33 -14.73 -10.88 1.44
N ARG A 34 -14.54 -12.11 1.93
CA ARG A 34 -14.00 -12.44 3.27
C ARG A 34 -12.48 -12.21 3.41
N SER A 35 -11.90 -11.41 2.52
CA SER A 35 -10.45 -11.31 2.32
C SER A 35 -9.92 -9.91 2.01
N VAL A 36 -10.80 -8.91 1.91
CA VAL A 36 -10.39 -7.54 1.54
C VAL A 36 -10.66 -6.63 2.71
N LEU A 37 -9.60 -5.98 3.22
CA LEU A 37 -9.79 -4.86 4.10
C LEU A 37 -10.01 -3.62 3.23
N ILE A 38 -11.29 -3.35 2.92
CA ILE A 38 -11.70 -2.07 2.33
C ILE A 38 -12.00 -1.14 3.50
N LEU A 39 -11.08 -0.24 3.83
CA LEU A 39 -11.34 0.86 4.76
C LEU A 39 -11.79 2.07 3.94
N LEU A 40 -13.11 2.31 3.92
CA LEU A 40 -13.67 3.60 3.55
C LEU A 40 -13.75 4.43 4.84
N ARG A 41 -12.87 5.41 4.99
CA ARG A 41 -12.96 6.39 6.09
C ARG A 41 -13.89 7.51 5.65
N GLY A 42 -15.09 7.54 6.22
CA GLY A 42 -16.04 8.65 6.08
C GLY A 42 -16.18 9.40 7.41
N ALA A 43 -15.64 10.62 7.48
CA ALA A 43 -15.92 11.54 8.56
C ALA A 43 -17.11 12.43 8.16
N TYR A 44 -18.16 12.47 8.97
CA TYR A 44 -19.37 13.22 8.63
C TYR A 44 -19.12 14.73 8.53
N SER A 45 -19.76 15.28 7.50
CA SER A 45 -20.14 16.68 7.24
C SER A 45 -19.15 17.68 6.66
N ASN A 46 -17.83 17.45 6.51
CA ASN A 46 -16.98 18.39 5.73
C ASN A 46 -15.56 17.92 5.30
N LEU A 47 -15.15 16.65 5.45
CA LEU A 47 -13.72 16.27 5.29
C LEU A 47 -13.51 14.91 4.57
N LYS A 48 -12.76 14.97 3.46
CA LYS A 48 -11.94 13.93 2.76
C LYS A 48 -12.36 12.46 2.95
N MET A 49 -12.91 11.85 1.89
CA MET A 49 -13.06 10.40 1.81
C MET A 49 -11.72 9.76 1.44
N ASP A 50 -11.22 8.87 2.30
CA ASP A 50 -10.02 8.07 2.06
C ASP A 50 -10.42 6.60 1.89
N SER A 51 -9.98 5.96 0.79
CA SER A 51 -10.22 4.56 0.49
C SER A 51 -8.91 3.80 0.47
N HIS A 52 -8.85 2.72 1.24
CA HIS A 52 -7.73 1.81 1.30
C HIS A 52 -8.21 0.39 1.02
N ILE A 53 -7.68 -0.21 -0.04
CA ILE A 53 -7.91 -1.60 -0.44
C ILE A 53 -6.59 -2.33 -0.24
N GLU A 54 -6.54 -3.21 0.76
CA GLU A 54 -5.38 -4.06 1.02
C GLU A 54 -5.79 -5.52 0.94
N GLY A 55 -5.06 -6.28 0.11
CA GLY A 55 -5.13 -7.74 0.11
C GLY A 55 -4.13 -8.36 1.09
N ASP A 56 -3.92 -9.66 0.97
CA ASP A 56 -2.94 -10.38 1.77
C ASP A 56 -2.17 -11.39 0.90
N PHE A 57 -1.15 -12.01 1.47
CA PHE A 57 -0.39 -13.08 0.82
C PHE A 57 -0.87 -14.48 1.21
N THR A 58 -2.09 -14.61 1.76
CA THR A 58 -2.63 -15.90 2.20
C THR A 58 -3.31 -16.64 1.05
N SER A 59 -3.95 -17.78 1.34
CA SER A 59 -4.81 -18.48 0.37
C SER A 59 -6.05 -17.67 -0.05
N ARG A 60 -6.26 -16.49 0.53
CA ARG A 60 -7.44 -15.64 0.35
C ARG A 60 -7.19 -14.41 -0.53
N ARG A 61 -6.03 -14.33 -1.18
CA ARG A 61 -5.63 -13.25 -2.10
C ARG A 61 -6.76 -12.75 -3.00
N LEU A 62 -6.85 -11.43 -3.12
CA LEU A 62 -7.75 -10.80 -4.09
C LEU A 62 -7.33 -11.14 -5.51
N THR A 63 -8.26 -11.60 -6.32
CA THR A 63 -8.04 -11.98 -7.73
C THR A 63 -8.68 -11.00 -8.71
N THR A 64 -9.71 -10.27 -8.28
CA THR A 64 -10.42 -9.29 -9.11
C THR A 64 -10.82 -8.07 -8.30
N VAL A 65 -10.83 -6.91 -8.95
CA VAL A 65 -11.46 -5.69 -8.43
C VAL A 65 -12.60 -5.36 -9.40
N PRO A 66 -13.88 -5.33 -8.94
CA PRO A 66 -15.02 -5.13 -9.85
C PRO A 66 -14.98 -3.78 -10.57
N ASP A 67 -15.39 -3.77 -11.83
CA ASP A 67 -15.65 -2.54 -12.57
C ASP A 67 -16.75 -1.71 -11.89
N GLY A 68 -16.65 -0.39 -12.00
CA GLY A 68 -17.61 0.56 -11.43
C GLY A 68 -17.59 0.70 -9.90
N ILE A 69 -16.69 0.02 -9.18
CA ILE A 69 -16.57 0.13 -7.72
C ILE A 69 -16.33 1.57 -7.23
N PHE A 70 -15.80 2.43 -8.10
CA PHE A 70 -15.45 3.83 -7.81
C PHE A 70 -16.45 4.86 -8.37
N ASP A 71 -17.46 4.44 -9.14
CA ASP A 71 -18.32 5.36 -9.91
C ASP A 71 -19.11 6.33 -9.04
N ASN A 72 -19.43 5.91 -7.80
CA ASN A 72 -20.19 6.71 -6.84
C ASN A 72 -19.31 7.30 -5.72
N MET A 73 -18.02 7.52 -5.99
CA MET A 73 -17.06 8.08 -5.02
C MET A 73 -16.46 9.43 -5.48
N PRO A 74 -17.28 10.44 -5.87
CA PRO A 74 -16.78 11.68 -6.48
C PRO A 74 -15.93 12.55 -5.53
N HIS A 75 -16.05 12.35 -4.21
CA HIS A 75 -15.32 13.07 -3.17
C HIS A 75 -14.09 12.32 -2.64
N LEU A 76 -13.75 11.17 -3.24
CA LEU A 76 -12.59 10.39 -2.82
C LEU A 76 -11.30 11.17 -3.11
N THR A 77 -10.51 11.43 -2.07
CA THR A 77 -9.27 12.22 -2.16
C THR A 77 -8.00 11.37 -2.03
N PHE A 78 -8.11 10.19 -1.43
CA PHE A 78 -7.00 9.26 -1.25
C PHE A 78 -7.44 7.85 -1.67
N LEU A 79 -6.64 7.21 -2.52
CA LEU A 79 -6.83 5.81 -2.92
C LEU A 79 -5.50 5.08 -2.80
N HIS A 80 -5.46 4.09 -1.92
CA HIS A 80 -4.38 3.11 -1.86
C HIS A 80 -4.92 1.74 -2.24
N MET A 81 -4.29 1.09 -3.23
CA MET A 81 -4.55 -0.30 -3.59
C MET A 81 -3.24 -1.07 -3.46
N GLY A 82 -3.15 -1.91 -2.41
CA GLY A 82 -1.94 -2.61 -1.99
C GLY A 82 -2.17 -4.10 -1.74
N GLY A 83 -1.12 -4.91 -1.82
CA GLY A 83 -1.19 -6.32 -1.43
C GLY A 83 -2.10 -7.17 -2.32
N ILE A 84 -2.20 -6.86 -3.62
CA ILE A 84 -3.10 -7.53 -4.58
C ILE A 84 -2.35 -8.31 -5.66
N PRO A 85 -1.45 -9.25 -5.30
CA PRO A 85 -0.50 -9.87 -6.22
C PRO A 85 -1.14 -10.71 -7.33
N ASN A 86 -2.40 -11.13 -7.17
CA ASN A 86 -3.11 -11.97 -8.14
C ASN A 86 -4.09 -11.17 -9.03
N VAL A 87 -4.28 -9.87 -8.79
CA VAL A 87 -5.14 -9.03 -9.63
C VAL A 87 -4.43 -8.74 -10.95
N THR A 88 -5.05 -9.12 -12.06
CA THR A 88 -4.49 -8.97 -13.41
C THR A 88 -4.90 -7.68 -14.10
N LYS A 89 -6.00 -7.07 -13.67
CA LYS A 89 -6.58 -5.83 -14.21
C LYS A 89 -7.23 -5.01 -13.09
N LEU A 90 -7.05 -3.69 -13.14
CA LEU A 90 -7.73 -2.72 -12.28
C LEU A 90 -8.88 -2.04 -13.03
N PRO A 91 -9.95 -1.62 -12.33
CA PRO A 91 -11.07 -0.89 -12.93
C PRO A 91 -10.63 0.53 -13.35
N SER A 92 -11.47 1.19 -14.14
CA SER A 92 -11.27 2.61 -14.47
C SER A 92 -11.29 3.48 -13.20
N LEU A 93 -10.41 4.47 -13.16
CA LEU A 93 -10.37 5.49 -12.11
C LEU A 93 -10.94 6.84 -12.56
N SER A 94 -11.47 6.90 -13.79
CA SER A 94 -11.81 8.17 -14.45
C SER A 94 -12.92 8.99 -13.77
N SER A 95 -13.75 8.36 -12.92
CA SER A 95 -14.79 9.00 -12.12
C SER A 95 -14.23 9.73 -10.88
N LEU A 96 -12.99 9.44 -10.47
CA LEU A 96 -12.38 9.96 -9.23
C LEU A 96 -11.81 11.38 -9.39
N LYS A 97 -12.67 12.35 -9.76
CA LYS A 97 -12.26 13.73 -10.08
C LYS A 97 -11.61 14.49 -8.92
N SER A 98 -11.90 14.10 -7.68
CA SER A 98 -11.32 14.73 -6.47
C SER A 98 -10.06 14.04 -5.96
N LEU A 99 -9.58 12.99 -6.63
CA LEU A 99 -8.46 12.18 -6.15
C LEU A 99 -7.18 13.02 -6.13
N ARG A 100 -6.52 13.07 -4.97
CA ARG A 100 -5.26 13.82 -4.77
C ARG A 100 -4.05 12.91 -4.62
N TYR A 101 -4.26 11.73 -4.04
CA TYR A 101 -3.20 10.76 -3.77
C TYR A 101 -3.61 9.39 -4.27
N LEU A 102 -2.78 8.81 -5.15
CA LEU A 102 -2.96 7.47 -5.68
C LEU A 102 -1.71 6.63 -5.39
N THR A 103 -1.89 5.54 -4.65
CA THR A 103 -0.86 4.53 -4.42
C THR A 103 -1.31 3.19 -4.97
N LEU A 104 -0.50 2.60 -5.84
CA LEU A 104 -0.68 1.26 -6.39
C LEU A 104 0.54 0.41 -5.99
N ALA A 105 0.34 -0.60 -5.16
CA ALA A 105 1.42 -1.34 -4.56
C ALA A 105 1.22 -2.86 -4.63
N VAL A 106 2.30 -3.61 -4.87
CA VAL A 106 2.29 -5.08 -4.85
C VAL A 106 1.31 -5.66 -5.88
N LEU A 107 1.62 -5.39 -7.15
CA LEU A 107 0.78 -5.66 -8.31
C LEU A 107 1.40 -6.77 -9.19
N ASP A 108 1.84 -7.88 -8.58
CA ASP A 108 2.70 -8.88 -9.23
C ASP A 108 2.14 -9.40 -10.57
N SER A 109 0.83 -9.61 -10.65
CA SER A 109 0.15 -10.14 -11.84
C SER A 109 -0.47 -9.09 -12.75
N LEU A 110 -0.43 -7.80 -12.38
CA LEU A 110 -1.08 -6.71 -13.11
C LEU A 110 -0.39 -6.50 -14.46
N GLN A 111 -1.17 -6.56 -15.54
CA GLN A 111 -0.63 -6.49 -16.90
C GLN A 111 -0.45 -5.04 -17.39
N GLU A 112 -1.39 -4.17 -17.01
CA GLU A 112 -1.41 -2.76 -17.38
C GLU A 112 -1.94 -1.91 -16.22
N LEU A 113 -1.46 -0.67 -16.12
CA LEU A 113 -2.06 0.31 -15.22
C LEU A 113 -3.33 0.88 -15.86
N PRO A 114 -4.36 1.24 -15.06
CA PRO A 114 -5.52 1.93 -15.59
C PRO A 114 -5.12 3.30 -16.16
N SER A 115 -5.88 3.81 -17.13
CA SER A 115 -5.68 5.18 -17.64
C SER A 115 -5.77 6.21 -16.50
N PHE A 116 -4.97 7.27 -16.62
CA PHE A 116 -5.00 8.41 -15.72
C PHE A 116 -6.00 9.50 -16.17
N ASP A 117 -6.76 9.26 -17.23
CA ASP A 117 -7.79 10.18 -17.69
C ASP A 117 -8.78 10.55 -16.59
N GLY A 118 -9.04 11.85 -16.44
CA GLY A 118 -9.95 12.36 -15.42
C GLY A 118 -9.32 12.55 -14.04
N LEU A 119 -8.04 12.23 -13.85
CA LEU A 119 -7.32 12.37 -12.58
C LEU A 119 -6.55 13.70 -12.44
N ALA A 120 -7.13 14.80 -12.95
CA ALA A 120 -6.47 16.12 -13.00
C ALA A 120 -6.07 16.69 -11.63
N ALA A 121 -6.74 16.26 -10.54
CA ALA A 121 -6.47 16.70 -9.17
C ALA A 121 -5.36 15.91 -8.47
N VAL A 122 -4.84 14.83 -9.08
CA VAL A 122 -3.81 14.00 -8.46
C VAL A 122 -2.51 14.78 -8.36
N SER A 123 -2.10 15.05 -7.12
CA SER A 123 -0.84 15.71 -6.78
C SER A 123 0.25 14.72 -6.38
N GLY A 124 -0.13 13.51 -5.94
CA GLY A 124 0.80 12.46 -5.55
C GLY A 124 0.47 11.12 -6.20
N LEU A 125 1.40 10.57 -6.98
CA LEU A 125 1.30 9.23 -7.56
C LEU A 125 2.46 8.36 -7.07
N THR A 126 2.16 7.16 -6.56
CA THR A 126 3.17 6.18 -6.17
C THR A 126 2.83 4.80 -6.73
N ILE A 127 3.74 4.24 -7.52
CA ILE A 127 3.66 2.88 -8.05
C ILE A 127 4.79 2.07 -7.42
N VAL A 128 4.46 0.94 -6.81
CA VAL A 128 5.41 0.08 -6.12
C VAL A 128 5.18 -1.35 -6.57
N ASN A 129 6.23 -1.99 -7.09
CA ASN A 129 6.17 -3.42 -7.43
C ASN A 129 5.10 -3.76 -8.47
N ALA A 130 5.38 -3.44 -9.72
CA ALA A 130 4.57 -3.79 -10.88
C ALA A 130 5.46 -4.47 -11.94
N PRO A 131 5.90 -5.72 -11.70
CA PRO A 131 6.91 -6.40 -12.52
C PRO A 131 6.40 -6.81 -13.91
N ARG A 132 5.08 -6.81 -14.14
CA ARG A 132 4.46 -7.18 -15.43
C ARG A 132 3.92 -6.01 -16.23
N VAL A 133 3.87 -4.82 -15.63
CA VAL A 133 3.44 -3.59 -16.31
C VAL A 133 4.59 -3.09 -17.19
N LEU A 134 4.49 -3.36 -18.49
CA LEU A 134 5.57 -3.07 -19.44
C LEU A 134 5.69 -1.58 -19.79
N THR A 135 4.61 -0.82 -19.68
CA THR A 135 4.52 0.61 -20.04
C THR A 135 3.75 1.41 -18.99
N LEU A 136 3.86 2.73 -19.05
CA LEU A 136 3.01 3.64 -18.29
C LEU A 136 1.92 4.25 -19.18
N PRO A 137 0.71 4.50 -18.65
CA PRO A 137 -0.25 5.39 -19.28
C PRO A 137 0.33 6.81 -19.41
N SER A 138 -0.24 7.63 -20.31
CA SER A 138 0.18 9.02 -20.43
C SER A 138 0.01 9.76 -19.11
N LEU A 139 0.99 10.59 -18.76
CA LEU A 139 0.97 11.45 -17.58
C LEU A 139 0.30 12.80 -17.87
N SER A 140 0.02 13.11 -19.14
CA SER A 140 -0.61 14.37 -19.55
C SER A 140 -1.92 14.73 -18.81
N PRO A 141 -2.78 13.78 -18.37
CA PRO A 141 -3.96 14.13 -17.59
C PRO A 141 -3.65 14.60 -16.15
N LEU A 142 -2.46 14.28 -15.62
CA LEU A 142 -2.05 14.55 -14.23
C LEU A 142 -1.51 15.98 -14.06
N VAL A 143 -2.31 16.97 -14.42
CA VAL A 143 -1.89 18.38 -14.48
C VAL A 143 -1.49 19.00 -13.12
N SER A 144 -1.93 18.41 -12.01
CA SER A 144 -1.59 18.87 -10.65
C SER A 144 -0.46 18.09 -10.00
N LEU A 145 0.20 17.17 -10.74
CA LEU A 145 1.20 16.28 -10.18
C LEU A 145 2.39 17.09 -9.65
N SER A 146 2.71 16.88 -8.37
CA SER A 146 3.85 17.52 -7.70
C SER A 146 4.74 16.51 -6.97
N SER A 147 4.34 15.24 -6.92
CA SER A 147 5.09 14.14 -6.36
C SER A 147 4.83 12.87 -7.17
N LEU A 148 5.90 12.25 -7.67
CA LEU A 148 5.87 10.98 -8.38
C LEU A 148 6.87 10.01 -7.74
N GLY A 149 6.46 8.76 -7.56
CA GLY A 149 7.36 7.69 -7.15
C GLY A 149 7.10 6.43 -7.94
N ILE A 150 8.13 5.88 -8.59
CA ILE A 150 8.08 4.53 -9.17
C ILE A 150 9.17 3.72 -8.48
N ARG A 151 8.77 2.72 -7.71
CA ARG A 151 9.65 2.00 -6.78
C ARG A 151 9.82 0.53 -7.19
N PRO A 152 10.94 -0.10 -6.79
CA PRO A 152 11.21 -1.50 -7.11
C PRO A 152 10.14 -2.45 -6.56
N LYS A 153 9.76 -3.52 -7.27
CA LYS A 153 10.23 -3.95 -8.60
C LYS A 153 9.24 -3.54 -9.69
N SER A 154 9.52 -2.48 -10.44
CA SER A 154 8.62 -1.99 -11.51
C SER A 154 9.29 -2.18 -12.87
N ALA A 155 8.65 -2.89 -13.80
CA ALA A 155 9.30 -3.33 -15.05
C ALA A 155 9.81 -2.15 -15.90
N VAL A 156 9.03 -1.07 -15.93
CA VAL A 156 9.35 0.19 -16.64
C VAL A 156 10.70 0.83 -16.25
N CYS A 157 11.22 0.49 -15.06
CA CYS A 157 12.53 0.94 -14.58
C CYS A 157 13.71 0.12 -15.12
N CYS A 158 13.43 -1.05 -15.70
CA CYS A 158 14.42 -2.06 -16.08
C CYS A 158 14.37 -2.40 -17.57
N ASN A 159 13.17 -2.40 -18.14
CA ASN A 159 12.88 -2.96 -19.46
C ASN A 159 13.22 -2.04 -20.65
N GLY A 160 13.75 -0.84 -20.37
CA GLY A 160 14.10 0.17 -21.38
C GLY A 160 12.99 1.15 -21.74
N PHE A 161 11.79 1.04 -21.17
CA PHE A 161 10.67 1.94 -21.47
C PHE A 161 10.97 3.41 -21.10
N ILE A 162 11.44 3.67 -19.88
CA ILE A 162 11.74 5.04 -19.38
C ILE A 162 13.14 5.51 -19.78
N SER A 163 14.13 4.63 -19.62
CA SER A 163 15.55 4.95 -19.81
C SER A 163 15.98 4.93 -21.27
N GLY A 164 15.22 4.28 -22.16
CA GLY A 164 15.59 4.00 -23.55
C GLY A 164 16.48 2.75 -23.71
N THR A 165 17.12 2.31 -22.63
CA THR A 165 18.03 1.16 -22.59
C THR A 165 17.56 0.14 -21.56
N CYS A 166 17.41 -1.10 -21.99
CA CYS A 166 17.10 -2.19 -21.07
C CYS A 166 18.34 -2.56 -20.25
N ASP A 167 18.20 -2.54 -18.92
CA ASP A 167 19.23 -2.99 -17.98
C ASP A 167 18.58 -3.79 -16.86
N LEU A 168 18.67 -5.12 -16.97
CA LEU A 168 18.14 -6.06 -15.99
C LEU A 168 19.14 -6.36 -14.86
N THR A 169 20.33 -5.76 -14.89
CA THR A 169 21.40 -5.99 -13.92
C THR A 169 21.35 -5.03 -12.73
N LEU A 170 20.57 -3.95 -12.83
CA LEU A 170 20.35 -3.00 -11.73
C LEU A 170 19.80 -3.72 -10.50
N ALA A 171 20.19 -3.26 -9.31
CA ALA A 171 19.81 -3.87 -8.03
C ALA A 171 18.28 -3.97 -7.86
N GLN A 172 17.52 -3.01 -8.40
CA GLN A 172 16.06 -3.04 -8.39
C GLN A 172 15.44 -4.09 -9.32
N CYS A 173 16.18 -4.57 -10.31
CA CYS A 173 15.70 -5.48 -11.35
C CYS A 173 16.00 -6.95 -11.05
N LEU A 174 16.94 -7.22 -10.13
CA LEU A 174 17.33 -8.56 -9.74
C LEU A 174 16.14 -9.39 -9.22
N PRO A 175 16.14 -10.71 -9.43
CA PRO A 175 15.08 -11.59 -8.93
C PRO A 175 15.11 -11.69 -7.40
N VAL A 176 13.93 -11.81 -6.79
CA VAL A 176 13.76 -12.23 -5.40
C VAL A 176 13.14 -13.63 -5.34
N ALA A 177 13.23 -14.31 -4.19
CA ALA A 177 12.86 -15.72 -4.09
C ALA A 177 11.37 -15.98 -4.40
N SER A 178 10.48 -15.04 -4.05
CA SER A 178 9.04 -15.14 -4.32
C SER A 178 8.60 -14.68 -5.72
N ASP A 179 9.53 -14.29 -6.60
CA ASP A 179 9.16 -13.83 -7.95
C ASP A 179 8.49 -14.94 -8.75
N LYS A 180 7.24 -14.69 -9.15
CA LYS A 180 6.48 -15.57 -10.07
C LYS A 180 6.77 -15.28 -11.54
N PHE A 181 7.29 -14.10 -11.83
CA PHE A 181 7.46 -13.58 -13.18
C PHE A 181 8.86 -12.97 -13.32
N THR A 182 9.50 -13.24 -14.46
CA THR A 182 10.78 -12.65 -14.82
C THR A 182 10.57 -11.34 -15.56
N LEU A 183 11.45 -10.35 -15.32
CA LEU A 183 11.45 -9.13 -16.12
C LEU A 183 11.99 -9.42 -17.51
N SER A 184 11.44 -8.73 -18.51
CA SER A 184 11.88 -8.79 -19.89
C SER A 184 12.05 -7.38 -20.46
N CYS A 185 12.97 -7.23 -21.41
CA CYS A 185 13.11 -6.00 -22.19
C CYS A 185 11.90 -5.76 -23.09
N THR A 186 11.70 -4.51 -23.49
CA THR A 186 10.72 -4.12 -24.51
C THR A 186 11.31 -3.08 -25.46
N ASP A 187 10.77 -3.00 -26.67
CA ASP A 187 11.09 -1.95 -27.66
C ASP A 187 10.16 -0.73 -27.55
N LEU A 188 9.12 -0.80 -26.71
CA LEU A 188 8.23 0.32 -26.43
C LEU A 188 8.96 1.43 -25.67
N ARG A 189 8.65 2.69 -25.98
CA ARG A 189 9.29 3.86 -25.38
C ARG A 189 8.24 4.85 -24.91
N ILE A 190 8.56 5.51 -23.80
CA ILE A 190 7.78 6.64 -23.29
C ILE A 190 7.80 7.81 -24.29
N SER A 191 6.74 8.61 -24.31
CA SER A 191 6.69 9.85 -25.10
C SER A 191 7.73 10.87 -24.61
N ASN A 192 8.11 11.83 -25.45
CA ASN A 192 9.06 12.88 -25.06
C ASN A 192 8.50 13.77 -23.94
N GLU A 193 7.19 14.02 -23.99
CA GLU A 193 6.46 14.85 -23.04
C GLU A 193 6.37 14.18 -21.66
N ASP A 194 5.99 12.90 -21.63
CA ASP A 194 5.93 12.13 -20.37
C ASP A 194 7.34 11.86 -19.83
N LYS A 195 8.33 11.65 -20.71
CA LYS A 195 9.74 11.52 -20.30
C LYS A 195 10.24 12.77 -19.58
N LYS A 196 10.01 13.95 -20.17
CA LYS A 196 10.38 15.23 -19.54
C LYS A 196 9.71 15.38 -18.17
N THR A 197 8.45 14.95 -18.06
CA THR A 197 7.72 14.94 -16.78
C THR A 197 8.40 14.02 -15.78
N ILE A 198 8.68 12.76 -16.13
CA ILE A 198 9.36 11.80 -15.26
C ILE A 198 10.74 12.30 -14.82
N ASP A 199 11.56 12.79 -15.75
CA ASP A 199 12.93 13.21 -15.48
C ASP A 199 12.97 14.38 -14.46
N SER A 200 11.91 15.18 -14.37
CA SER A 200 11.79 16.28 -13.39
C SER A 200 11.69 15.82 -11.93
N TYR A 201 11.33 14.55 -11.67
CA TYR A 201 11.17 13.98 -10.33
C TYR A 201 12.44 13.29 -9.80
N GLY A 202 13.48 13.16 -10.63
CA GLY A 202 14.80 12.68 -10.26
C GLY A 202 14.79 11.34 -9.53
N SER A 203 15.50 11.27 -8.40
CA SER A 203 15.79 10.03 -7.66
C SER A 203 14.58 9.32 -7.05
N THR A 204 13.40 9.94 -7.07
CA THR A 204 12.16 9.32 -6.59
C THR A 204 11.60 8.30 -7.59
N VAL A 205 11.99 8.39 -8.86
CA VAL A 205 11.61 7.49 -9.94
C VAL A 205 12.74 6.50 -10.21
N CYS A 206 12.42 5.21 -10.18
CA CYS A 206 13.35 4.11 -10.49
C CYS A 206 14.67 4.15 -9.72
N PRO A 207 14.65 4.34 -8.38
CA PRO A 207 15.88 4.33 -7.60
C PRO A 207 16.56 2.96 -7.71
N ASN A 208 17.88 2.95 -7.90
CA ASN A 208 18.66 1.71 -7.95
C ASN A 208 18.90 1.15 -6.54
N VAL A 209 17.83 0.71 -5.89
CA VAL A 209 17.84 0.05 -4.58
C VAL A 209 17.35 -1.38 -4.71
N ALA A 210 17.90 -2.29 -3.90
CA ALA A 210 17.53 -3.69 -3.96
C ALA A 210 16.02 -3.89 -3.77
N SER A 211 15.43 -4.78 -4.57
CA SER A 211 14.05 -5.19 -4.39
C SER A 211 13.87 -5.97 -3.09
N VAL A 212 12.76 -5.72 -2.42
CA VAL A 212 12.37 -6.43 -1.19
C VAL A 212 11.43 -7.57 -1.55
N ASP A 213 11.68 -8.77 -1.01
CA ASP A 213 10.73 -9.88 -1.10
C ASP A 213 9.50 -9.58 -0.23
N ARG A 214 8.44 -9.11 -0.89
CA ARG A 214 7.23 -8.61 -0.21
C ARG A 214 6.34 -9.73 0.33
N GLU A 215 6.39 -10.91 -0.29
CA GLU A 215 5.66 -12.08 0.21
C GLU A 215 6.34 -12.65 1.45
N ALA A 216 7.68 -12.75 1.44
CA ALA A 216 8.44 -13.22 2.61
C ALA A 216 8.36 -12.24 3.80
N THR A 217 8.27 -10.94 3.53
CA THR A 217 8.14 -9.89 4.56
C THR A 217 6.68 -9.54 4.89
N ALA A 218 5.72 -10.29 4.34
CA ALA A 218 4.32 -10.05 4.61
C ALA A 218 3.97 -10.32 6.09
N PRO A 219 3.01 -9.57 6.65
CA PRO A 219 2.48 -9.86 7.98
C PRO A 219 1.95 -11.30 8.07
N SER A 220 2.31 -11.99 9.15
CA SER A 220 1.84 -13.33 9.47
C SER A 220 1.10 -13.32 10.81
N LYS A 221 0.34 -14.36 11.11
CA LYS A 221 -0.30 -14.49 12.43
C LYS A 221 0.71 -14.41 13.58
N TYR A 222 1.89 -15.00 13.39
CA TYR A 222 2.98 -14.94 14.38
C TYR A 222 3.46 -13.50 14.59
N THR A 223 3.80 -12.79 13.51
CA THR A 223 4.35 -11.42 13.60
C THR A 223 3.32 -10.38 14.03
N THR A 224 2.03 -10.67 13.89
CA THR A 224 0.92 -9.76 14.22
C THR A 224 0.32 -10.06 15.60
N ASP A 225 -0.23 -11.26 15.80
CA ASP A 225 -0.97 -11.63 17.02
C ASP A 225 -0.03 -12.01 18.17
N GLU A 226 1.04 -12.77 17.90
CA GLU A 226 1.90 -13.31 18.96
C GLU A 226 2.98 -12.33 19.38
N LEU A 227 3.72 -11.75 18.43
CA LEU A 227 4.75 -10.78 18.73
C LEU A 227 4.17 -9.42 19.15
N CYS A 228 3.20 -8.91 18.38
CA CYS A 228 2.71 -7.55 18.56
C CYS A 228 1.38 -7.46 19.33
N GLY A 229 0.50 -8.44 19.20
CA GLY A 229 -0.83 -8.40 19.81
C GLY A 229 -1.67 -7.19 19.38
N GLY A 230 -1.35 -6.57 18.24
CA GLY A 230 -1.97 -5.32 17.79
C GLY A 230 -1.51 -4.05 18.49
N VAL A 231 -0.53 -4.12 19.39
CA VAL A 231 -0.05 -2.94 20.13
C VAL A 231 1.00 -2.21 19.29
N PRO A 232 0.75 -0.97 18.84
CA PRO A 232 1.74 -0.22 18.08
C PRO A 232 2.93 0.15 18.96
N TYR A 233 4.09 0.34 18.33
CA TYR A 233 5.36 0.77 18.94
C TYR A 233 5.96 -0.15 20.01
N LYS A 234 5.30 -1.28 20.30
CA LYS A 234 5.80 -2.34 21.17
C LYS A 234 7.12 -2.90 20.64
N ASN A 235 8.06 -3.17 21.53
CA ASN A 235 9.29 -3.90 21.21
C ASN A 235 8.95 -5.35 20.83
N CYS A 236 9.55 -5.85 19.75
CA CYS A 236 9.39 -7.23 19.33
C CYS A 236 10.73 -7.81 18.85
N THR A 237 10.84 -9.13 18.83
CA THR A 237 12.01 -9.83 18.29
C THR A 237 11.55 -10.84 17.26
N LEU A 238 12.04 -10.70 16.02
CA LEU A 238 11.75 -11.61 14.92
C LEU A 238 13.05 -12.18 14.39
N SER A 239 13.18 -13.51 14.42
CA SER A 239 14.38 -14.23 13.96
C SER A 239 15.68 -13.73 14.63
N GLY A 240 15.61 -13.37 15.92
CA GLY A 240 16.74 -12.85 16.70
C GLY A 240 17.05 -11.36 16.48
N VAL A 241 16.32 -10.67 15.61
CA VAL A 241 16.50 -9.24 15.33
C VAL A 241 15.45 -8.44 16.09
N GLN A 242 15.89 -7.43 16.84
CA GLN A 242 14.98 -6.48 17.50
C GLN A 242 14.26 -5.62 16.45
N GLY A 243 12.96 -5.47 16.64
CA GLY A 243 12.09 -4.67 15.80
C GLY A 243 11.09 -3.86 16.61
N ILE A 244 10.17 -3.23 15.88
CA ILE A 244 9.07 -2.44 16.40
C ILE A 244 7.76 -2.93 15.80
N CYS A 245 6.74 -3.05 16.63
CA CYS A 245 5.39 -3.32 16.17
C CYS A 245 4.84 -2.10 15.44
N TYR A 246 4.82 -2.15 14.11
CA TYR A 246 4.50 -0.99 13.30
C TYR A 246 3.64 -1.37 12.10
N ASN A 247 2.83 -0.42 11.64
CA ASN A 247 2.08 -0.55 10.42
C ASN A 247 2.92 0.02 9.26
N THR A 248 3.67 -0.84 8.58
CA THR A 248 4.31 -0.46 7.33
C THR A 248 3.31 -0.55 6.17
N ARG A 249 3.37 0.43 5.26
CA ARG A 249 2.59 0.42 4.00
C ARG A 249 1.07 0.32 4.18
N MET A 250 0.54 0.76 5.31
CA MET A 250 -0.89 0.66 5.65
C MET A 250 -1.39 -0.79 5.87
N MET A 251 -0.49 -1.76 6.07
CA MET A 251 -0.82 -3.15 6.41
C MET A 251 -1.25 -3.30 7.90
N VAL A 252 -1.53 -4.52 8.35
CA VAL A 252 -1.74 -4.80 9.78
C VAL A 252 -0.45 -4.58 10.59
N ILE A 253 -0.60 -4.14 11.85
CA ILE A 253 0.52 -4.00 12.80
C ILE A 253 1.23 -5.36 12.93
N ASN A 254 2.51 -5.37 12.62
CA ASN A 254 3.35 -6.54 12.70
C ASN A 254 4.75 -6.15 13.19
N CYS A 255 5.55 -7.15 13.58
CA CYS A 255 6.93 -6.95 13.98
C CYS A 255 7.81 -6.59 12.78
N GLU A 256 8.16 -5.30 12.67
CA GLU A 256 9.03 -4.76 11.62
C GLU A 256 10.45 -4.59 12.16
N THR A 257 11.42 -5.21 11.49
CA THR A 257 12.83 -5.26 11.94
C THR A 257 13.72 -4.22 11.27
N SER A 258 13.22 -3.46 10.31
CA SER A 258 13.97 -2.35 9.70
C SER A 258 14.21 -1.23 10.73
N SER A 259 15.49 -0.93 11.01
CA SER A 259 15.89 0.03 12.05
C SER A 259 15.29 1.43 11.88
N GLY A 260 15.04 1.85 10.63
CA GLY A 260 14.50 3.17 10.33
C GLY A 260 13.18 3.52 11.03
N PHE A 261 12.33 2.53 11.34
CA PHE A 261 11.07 2.79 12.05
C PHE A 261 11.26 3.04 13.55
N VAL A 262 12.24 2.37 14.17
CA VAL A 262 12.65 2.63 15.55
C VAL A 262 13.21 4.04 15.67
N ASP A 263 14.15 4.40 14.80
CA ASP A 263 14.79 5.72 14.80
C ASP A 263 13.77 6.84 14.53
N MET A 264 12.84 6.60 13.60
CA MET A 264 11.74 7.52 13.30
C MET A 264 10.86 7.76 14.52
N ARG A 265 10.42 6.70 15.23
CA ARG A 265 9.55 6.87 16.41
C ARG A 265 10.29 7.53 17.58
N LYS A 266 11.56 7.20 17.82
CA LYS A 266 12.40 7.91 18.81
C LYS A 266 12.46 9.40 18.53
N LEU A 267 12.64 9.79 17.27
CA LEU A 267 12.66 11.20 16.85
C LEU A 267 11.30 11.88 17.05
N GLN A 268 10.19 11.18 16.77
CA GLN A 268 8.84 11.70 17.02
C GLN A 268 8.61 11.99 18.51
N ILE A 269 8.99 11.04 19.39
CA ILE A 269 8.91 11.20 20.84
C ILE A 269 9.75 12.39 21.29
N GLN A 270 11.01 12.46 20.85
CA GLN A 270 11.94 13.55 21.20
C GLN A 270 11.40 14.93 20.82
N ARG A 271 10.70 15.03 19.68
CA ARG A 271 10.15 16.28 19.16
C ARG A 271 8.73 16.58 19.65
N GLY A 272 8.08 15.65 20.35
CA GLY A 272 6.68 15.77 20.76
C GLY A 272 5.72 15.89 19.58
N VAL A 273 5.99 15.20 18.46
CA VAL A 273 5.16 15.24 17.24
C VAL A 273 4.48 13.90 16.98
N GLY A 274 3.27 13.95 16.44
CA GLY A 274 2.45 12.76 16.19
C GLY A 274 1.65 12.34 17.43
N GLU A 275 1.27 11.07 17.47
CA GLU A 275 0.54 10.50 18.61
C GLU A 275 1.38 10.58 19.89
N PRO A 276 0.81 11.03 21.02
CA PRO A 276 1.45 10.96 22.33
C PRO A 276 1.98 9.56 22.59
N CYS A 277 3.18 9.47 23.17
CA CYS A 277 3.76 8.17 23.46
C CYS A 277 3.14 7.53 24.70
N ASP A 278 3.04 6.21 24.68
CA ASP A 278 2.60 5.40 25.81
C ASP A 278 3.84 4.98 26.65
N PRO A 279 4.02 5.49 27.88
CA PRO A 279 5.18 5.15 28.70
C PRO A 279 5.29 3.66 29.03
N ASP A 280 4.17 2.91 29.09
CA ASP A 280 4.18 1.49 29.43
C ASP A 280 4.68 0.63 28.25
N VAL A 281 4.49 1.11 27.02
CA VAL A 281 4.85 0.40 25.79
C VAL A 281 6.15 0.93 25.17
N GLU A 282 6.40 2.23 25.29
CA GLU A 282 7.39 2.98 24.52
C GLU A 282 8.56 3.52 25.38
N ALA A 283 8.67 3.11 26.66
CA ALA A 283 9.82 3.45 27.50
C ALA A 283 11.16 3.08 26.83
N TRP A 284 11.21 1.96 26.11
CA TRP A 284 12.39 1.52 25.36
C TRP A 284 12.75 2.43 24.16
N LEU A 285 11.83 3.31 23.76
CA LEU A 285 12.02 4.35 22.74
C LEU A 285 12.32 5.73 23.36
N GLY A 286 12.41 5.82 24.69
CA GLY A 286 12.67 7.07 25.42
C GLY A 286 11.43 7.86 25.80
N CYS A 287 10.23 7.25 25.72
CA CYS A 287 9.02 7.82 26.31
C CYS A 287 9.18 7.92 27.83
N LYS A 288 8.83 9.07 28.42
CA LYS A 288 8.90 9.31 29.86
C LYS A 288 7.49 9.45 30.43
N SER A 289 7.31 8.97 31.66
CA SER A 289 6.12 9.17 32.49
C SER A 289 5.91 10.64 32.85
#